data_AF-A0A379SHX9-F1
#
_entry.id   AF-A0A379SHX9-F1
#
_cell.length_a   1.000
_cell.length_b   1.000
_cell.length_c   1.000
_cell.angle_alpha   90.00
_cell.angle_beta   90.00
_cell.angle_gamma   90.00
#
_symmetry.space_group_name_H-M   'P 1'
#
loop_
_entity.id
_entity.type
_entity.pdbx_description
1 polymer ?
#
loop_
_entity_poly.entity_id
_entity_poly.type
_entity_poly.pdbx_seq_one_letter_code
_entity_poly.pdbx_strand_id
1 'polypeptide(L)' 'MSSTPSPPVENQQGWGNVMYIPAAPMCEKNLAYARKVKAALETGASPGDFPREDYETTWEGRFTLRDLNIHGKRALGMA' A
#
# COMPACT_ATOMS: atom_id res chain seq x y z
N MET A 1 18.93 -14.23 -6.46
CA MET A 1 18.96 -13.13 -5.47
C MET A 1 19.00 -13.78 -4.11
N SER A 2 20.08 -13.57 -3.34
CA SER A 2 20.16 -14.07 -1.96
C SER A 2 19.38 -13.12 -1.07
N SER A 3 18.26 -13.57 -0.52
CA SER A 3 17.52 -12.84 0.51
C SER A 3 18.25 -13.04 1.85
N THR A 4 19.13 -12.11 2.21
CA THR A 4 19.65 -12.05 3.58
C THR A 4 18.53 -11.57 4.50
N PRO A 5 18.12 -12.34 5.52
CA PRO A 5 17.10 -11.89 6.46
C PRO A 5 17.60 -10.66 7.23
N SER A 6 16.66 -9.83 7.69
CA SER A 6 16.99 -8.77 8.65
C SER A 6 17.67 -9.40 9.88
N PRO A 7 18.78 -8.83 10.36
CA PRO A 7 19.49 -9.39 11.51
C PRO A 7 18.63 -9.29 12.78
N PRO A 8 18.79 -10.22 13.74
CA PRO A 8 18.17 -10.10 15.05
C PRO A 8 18.75 -8.89 15.80
N VAL A 9 17.96 -8.31 16.70
CA VAL A 9 18.39 -7.21 17.58
C VAL A 9 18.09 -7.57 19.02
N GLU A 10 19.05 -7.30 19.90
CA GLU A 10 18.88 -7.34 21.35
C GLU A 10 18.94 -5.90 21.88
N ASN A 11 18.03 -5.52 22.77
CA ASN A 11 17.94 -4.19 23.36
C ASN A 11 18.02 -3.05 22.32
N GLN A 12 17.14 -3.09 21.30
CA GLN A 12 17.07 -2.08 20.25
C GLN A 12 17.08 -0.67 20.85
N GLN A 13 18.02 0.16 20.39
CA GLN A 13 18.09 1.57 20.76
C GLN A 13 17.43 2.41 19.66
N GLY A 14 16.51 3.29 20.06
CA GLY A 14 15.74 4.11 19.11
C GLY A 14 14.73 3.29 18.28
N TRP A 15 14.35 3.85 17.13
CA TRP A 15 13.24 3.35 16.30
C TRP A 15 13.73 2.70 15.00
N GLY A 16 13.11 1.56 14.65
CA GLY A 16 13.28 0.88 13.37
C GLY A 16 12.10 1.10 12.41
N ASN A 17 11.63 2.35 12.29
CA ASN A 17 10.40 2.67 11.55
C ASN A 17 10.68 2.76 10.04
N VAL A 18 9.94 1.99 9.24
CA VAL A 18 10.02 2.01 7.77
C VAL A 18 8.62 1.93 7.16
N MET A 19 8.43 2.50 5.97
CA MET A 19 7.23 2.30 5.15
C MET A 19 7.61 1.51 3.88
N TYR A 20 6.84 0.47 3.57
CA TYR A 20 7.08 -0.36 2.39
C TYR A 20 6.47 0.28 1.13
N ILE A 21 7.32 0.74 0.21
CA ILE A 21 6.89 1.35 -1.07
C ILE A 21 7.75 0.75 -2.20
N PRO A 22 7.24 -0.24 -2.97
CA PRO A 22 8.02 -0.88 -4.03
C PRO A 22 7.99 -0.09 -5.34
N ALA A 23 8.93 -0.40 -6.23
CA ALA A 23 8.84 -0.02 -7.64
C ALA A 23 8.07 -1.09 -8.42
N ALA A 24 6.80 -0.81 -8.73
CA ALA A 24 5.95 -1.66 -9.55
C ALA A 24 5.56 -0.90 -10.85
N PRO A 25 6.32 -1.07 -11.96
CA PRO A 25 6.09 -0.30 -13.18
C PRO A 25 4.74 -0.63 -13.83
N MET A 26 4.15 0.34 -14.52
CA MET A 26 2.85 0.15 -15.16
C MET A 26 2.95 -0.85 -16.32
N CYS A 27 2.16 -1.92 -16.23
CA CYS A 27 2.00 -2.95 -17.25
C CYS A 27 0.61 -3.58 -17.08
N GLU A 28 0.18 -4.44 -18.00
CA GLU A 28 -1.15 -5.07 -17.97
C GLU A 28 -1.45 -5.74 -16.62
N LYS A 29 -0.51 -6.54 -16.12
CA LYS A 29 -0.63 -7.23 -14.82
C LYS A 29 -0.79 -6.25 -13.66
N ASN A 30 0.06 -5.22 -13.60
CA ASN A 30 0.06 -4.28 -12.48
C ASN A 30 -1.14 -3.33 -12.54
N LEU A 31 -1.61 -2.96 -13.75
CA LEU A 31 -2.82 -2.18 -13.94
C LEU A 31 -4.07 -2.95 -13.46
N ALA A 32 -4.13 -4.25 -13.73
CA ALA A 32 -5.21 -5.10 -13.22
C ALA A 32 -5.26 -5.10 -11.69
N TYR A 33 -4.10 -5.10 -11.02
CA TYR A 33 -4.03 -4.99 -9.57
C TYR A 33 -4.34 -3.57 -9.05
N ALA A 34 -3.84 -2.53 -9.73
CA ALA A 34 -4.10 -1.13 -9.38
C ALA A 34 -5.60 -0.79 -9.30
N ARG A 35 -6.41 -1.39 -10.20
CA ARG A 35 -7.87 -1.26 -10.15
C ARG A 35 -8.49 -1.85 -8.87
N LYS A 36 -7.94 -2.95 -8.35
CA LYS A 36 -8.35 -3.54 -7.06
C LYS A 36 -7.92 -2.65 -5.89
N VAL A 37 -6.70 -2.10 -5.94
CA VAL A 37 -6.19 -1.15 -4.94
C VAL A 37 -7.10 0.08 -4.85
N LYS A 38 -7.56 0.63 -6.00
CA LYS A 38 -8.54 1.74 -5.99
C LYS A 38 -9.81 1.37 -5.20
N ALA A 39 -10.39 0.19 -5.44
CA ALA A 39 -11.61 -0.24 -4.76
C ALA A 39 -11.40 -0.43 -3.23
N ALA A 40 -10.24 -0.96 -2.84
CA ALA A 40 -9.85 -1.06 -1.43
C ALA A 40 -9.69 0.34 -0.80
N LEU A 41 -9.01 1.27 -1.47
CA LEU A 41 -8.83 2.65 -0.99
C LEU A 41 -10.16 3.38 -0.77
N GLU A 42 -11.12 3.17 -1.67
CA GLU A 42 -12.46 3.79 -1.61
C GLU A 42 -13.22 3.38 -0.34
N THR A 43 -13.09 2.11 0.06
CA THR A 43 -13.77 1.56 1.24
C THR A 43 -12.93 1.62 2.52
N GLY A 44 -11.60 1.69 2.41
CA GLY A 44 -10.67 1.51 3.52
C GLY A 44 -10.42 0.05 3.90
N ALA A 45 -10.83 -0.90 3.05
CA ALA A 45 -10.57 -2.32 3.25
C ALA A 45 -9.07 -2.64 3.06
N SER A 46 -8.61 -3.72 3.68
CA SER A 46 -7.26 -4.25 3.47
C SER A 46 -7.03 -4.56 1.99
N PRO A 47 -5.87 -4.22 1.41
CA PRO A 47 -5.56 -4.62 0.03
C PRO A 47 -5.57 -6.15 -0.11
N GLY A 48 -5.93 -6.66 -1.30
CA GLY A 48 -6.25 -8.07 -1.50
C GLY A 48 -5.08 -9.06 -1.41
N ASP A 49 -3.84 -8.57 -1.33
CA ASP A 49 -2.62 -9.35 -1.08
C ASP A 49 -2.24 -9.42 0.42
N PHE A 50 -3.04 -8.79 1.29
CA PHE A 50 -2.91 -8.87 2.74
C PHE A 50 -4.11 -9.59 3.39
N PRO A 51 -3.98 -10.06 4.65
CA PRO A 51 -5.12 -10.55 5.42
C PRO A 51 -6.25 -9.53 5.50
N ARG A 52 -7.49 -10.04 5.49
CA ARG A 52 -8.71 -9.21 5.49
C ARG A 52 -9.06 -8.76 6.91
N GLU A 53 -8.29 -7.81 7.42
CA GLU A 53 -8.49 -7.23 8.74
C GLU A 53 -9.41 -6.01 8.70
N ASP A 54 -9.40 -5.24 7.61
CA ASP A 54 -10.34 -4.15 7.30
C ASP A 54 -10.50 -3.08 8.40
N TYR A 55 -9.48 -2.90 9.25
CA TYR A 55 -9.51 -2.00 10.41
C TYR A 55 -9.88 -0.55 10.05
N GLU A 56 -9.31 -0.03 8.95
CA GLU A 56 -9.43 1.39 8.56
C GLU A 56 -10.76 1.74 7.87
N THR A 57 -11.68 0.78 7.73
CA THR A 57 -12.98 1.00 7.07
C THR A 57 -13.85 2.04 7.78
N THR A 58 -13.71 2.19 9.10
CA THR A 58 -14.49 3.12 9.93
C THR A 58 -13.68 4.28 10.50
N TRP A 59 -12.39 4.38 10.17
CA TRP A 59 -11.51 5.42 10.73
C TRP A 59 -11.76 6.78 10.10
N GLU A 60 -11.78 7.81 10.96
CA GLU A 60 -11.77 9.20 10.52
C GLU A 60 -10.35 9.67 10.17
N GLY A 61 -10.22 10.67 9.29
CA GLY A 61 -8.92 11.24 8.89
C GLY A 61 -8.09 10.38 7.92
N ARG A 62 -8.64 9.27 7.40
CA ARG A 62 -7.99 8.43 6.38
C ARG A 62 -7.78 9.18 5.06
N PHE A 63 -6.70 8.87 4.35
CA PHE A 63 -6.52 9.27 2.96
C PHE A 63 -7.63 8.66 2.07
N THR A 64 -8.18 9.46 1.15
CA THR A 64 -9.30 9.04 0.29
C THR A 64 -9.02 9.35 -1.18
N LEU A 65 -9.91 8.91 -2.07
CA LEU A 65 -9.80 9.20 -3.51
C LEU A 65 -9.74 10.71 -3.82
N ARG A 66 -10.29 11.57 -2.95
CA ARG A 66 -10.27 13.03 -3.14
C ARG A 66 -8.87 13.63 -2.96
N ASP A 67 -8.03 12.96 -2.21
CA ASP A 67 -6.68 13.42 -1.82
C ASP A 67 -5.63 13.01 -2.87
N LEU A 68 -6.02 12.23 -3.88
CA LEU A 68 -5.15 11.82 -4.97
C LEU A 68 -4.75 13.02 -5.83
N ASN A 69 -3.44 13.25 -5.90
CA ASN A 69 -2.84 14.09 -6.94
C ASN A 69 -2.85 13.36 -8.31
N ILE A 70 -2.33 14.03 -9.35
CA ILE A 70 -2.30 13.47 -10.71
C ILE A 70 -1.47 12.19 -10.83
N HIS A 71 -0.37 12.06 -10.09
CA HIS A 71 0.48 10.87 -10.11
C HIS A 71 -0.25 9.68 -9.47
N GLY A 72 -0.93 9.89 -8.34
CA GLY A 72 -1.75 8.87 -7.68
C GLY A 72 -2.89 8.38 -8.57
N LYS A 73 -3.57 9.30 -9.27
CA LYS A 73 -4.62 8.94 -10.24
C LYS A 73 -4.08 8.05 -11.37
N ARG A 74 -2.93 8.41 -11.94
CA ARG A 74 -2.26 7.59 -12.98
C ARG A 74 -1.80 6.23 -12.45
N ALA A 75 -1.24 6.18 -11.25
CA ALA A 75 -0.79 4.94 -10.61
C ALA A 75 -1.95 3.96 -10.34
N LEU A 76 -3.16 4.47 -10.13
CA LEU A 76 -4.39 3.69 -9.98
C LEU A 76 -5.16 3.46 -11.30
N GLY A 77 -4.62 3.90 -12.45
CA GLY A 77 -5.25 3.73 -13.76
C GLY A 77 -6.55 4.53 -13.94
N MET A 78 -6.66 5.69 -13.28
CA MET A 78 -7.85 6.56 -13.29
C MET A 78 -7.77 7.72 -14.29
N ALA A 79 -6.58 8.01 -14.83
CA ALA A 79 -6.29 9.14 -15.71
C ALA A 79 -5.22 8.78 -16.74
#